data_AF-A0A4U8VAV1-F1
#
_entry.id   AF-A0A4U8VAV1-F1
#
_cell.length_a   1.000
_cell.length_b   1.000
_cell.length_c   1.000
_cell.angle_alpha   90.00
_cell.angle_beta   90.00
_cell.angle_gamma   90.00
#
_symmetry.space_group_name_H-M   'P 1'
#
loop_
_entity.id
_entity.type
_entity.pdbx_description
1 polymer ?
#
loop_
_entity_poly.entity_id
_entity_poly.type
_entity_poly.pdbx_seq_one_letter_code
_entity_poly.pdbx_strand_id
1 'polypeptide(L)' 'MPAKYLPLIAEYEKRIAAEIDAGHRWEAVHLIDRLGELRRMDDFPLAAEPALQKVLEEYRARLLT' A
#
# COMPACT_ATOMS: atom_id res chain seq x y z
N MET A 1 -8.73 -2.48 -17.08
CA MET A 1 -7.87 -3.68 -16.98
C MET A 1 -7.50 -3.90 -15.51
N PRO A 2 -8.18 -4.81 -14.80
CA PRO A 2 -8.00 -5.02 -13.35
C PRO A 2 -6.61 -5.59 -12.96
N ALA A 3 -5.87 -6.17 -13.91
CA ALA A 3 -4.62 -6.88 -13.67
C ALA A 3 -3.43 -6.01 -13.23
N LYS A 4 -3.46 -4.68 -13.43
CA LYS A 4 -2.35 -3.79 -13.06
C LYS A 4 -2.26 -3.50 -11.56
N TYR A 5 -3.37 -3.62 -10.82
CA TYR A 5 -3.43 -3.18 -9.42
C TYR A 5 -2.77 -4.16 -8.46
N LEU A 6 -2.91 -5.48 -8.69
CA LEU A 6 -2.27 -6.47 -7.81
C LEU A 6 -0.73 -6.38 -7.84
N PRO A 7 -0.06 -6.29 -9.01
CA PRO A 7 1.38 -6.04 -9.07
C PRO A 7 1.77 -4.70 -8.43
N LEU A 8 0.98 -3.64 -8.64
CA LEU A 8 1.24 -2.32 -8.07
C LEU A 8 1.16 -2.34 -6.53
N ILE A 9 0.14 -2.98 -5.96
CA ILE A 9 -0.01 -3.15 -4.51
C ILE A 9 1.21 -3.90 -3.94
N ALA A 10 1.64 -4.98 -4.60
CA ALA A 10 2.83 -5.74 -4.18
C ALA A 10 4.14 -4.95 -4.31
N GLU A 11 4.23 -4.01 -5.26
CA GLU A 11 5.37 -3.09 -5.36
C GLU A 11 5.38 -2.08 -4.20
N TYR A 12 4.22 -1.47 -3.90
CA TYR A 12 4.10 -0.58 -2.74
C TYR A 12 4.42 -1.30 -1.43
N GLU A 13 3.92 -2.52 -1.24
CA GLU A 13 4.24 -3.36 -0.07
C GLU A 13 5.75 -3.48 0.15
N LYS A 14 6.51 -3.85 -0.89
CA LYS A 14 7.98 -3.97 -0.82
C LYS A 14 8.65 -2.65 -0.48
N ARG A 15 8.18 -1.54 -1.07
CA ARG A 15 8.75 -0.22 -0.83
C ARG A 15 8.48 0.25 0.59
N ILE A 16 7.26 0.09 1.09
CA ILE A 16 6.89 0.46 2.46
C ILE A 16 7.74 -0.36 3.45
N ALA A 17 7.90 -1.65 3.23
CA ALA A 17 8.78 -2.50 4.05
C ALA A 17 10.21 -1.95 4.12
N ALA A 18 10.80 -1.63 2.96
CA ALA A 18 12.15 -1.12 2.87
C ALA A 18 12.32 0.23 3.59
N GLU A 19 11.37 1.16 3.45
CA GLU A 19 11.43 2.46 4.13
C GLU A 19 11.28 2.32 5.65
N ILE A 20 10.43 1.39 6.12
CA ILE A 20 10.32 1.10 7.56
C ILE A 20 11.61 0.48 8.10
N ASP A 21 12.17 -0.50 7.40
CA ASP A 21 13.40 -1.18 7.80
C ASP A 21 14.61 -0.22 7.77
N ALA A 22 14.60 0.77 6.88
CA ALA A 22 15.57 1.87 6.85
C ALA A 22 15.33 2.97 7.91
N GLY A 23 14.20 2.91 8.64
CA GLY A 23 13.82 3.93 9.63
C GLY A 23 13.24 5.22 9.04
N HIS A 24 12.98 5.27 7.74
CA HIS A 24 12.38 6.40 7.03
C HIS A 24 10.85 6.46 7.22
N ARG A 25 10.42 6.71 8.46
CA ARG A 25 9.00 6.68 8.85
C ARG A 25 8.11 7.63 8.03
N TRP A 26 8.61 8.83 7.69
CA TRP A 26 7.85 9.79 6.88
C TRP A 26 7.59 9.30 5.45
N GLU A 27 8.59 8.68 4.82
CA GLU A 27 8.43 8.13 3.47
C GLU A 27 7.49 6.92 3.50
N ALA A 28 7.60 6.05 4.51
CA ALA A 28 6.67 4.94 4.70
C ALA A 28 5.21 5.41 4.83
N VAL A 29 4.95 6.46 5.62
CA VAL A 29 3.61 7.08 5.73
C VAL A 29 3.15 7.61 4.37
N HIS A 30 4.00 8.33 3.65
CA HIS A 30 3.68 8.87 2.33
C HIS A 30 3.28 7.76 1.34
N LEU A 31 4.01 6.65 1.33
CA LEU A 31 3.73 5.50 0.48
C LEU A 31 2.41 4.79 0.85
N ILE A 32 2.11 4.65 2.15
CA ILE A 32 0.84 4.09 2.63
C ILE A 32 -0.33 4.97 2.21
N ASP A 33 -0.20 6.30 2.31
CA ASP A 33 -1.26 7.22 1.89
C ASP A 33 -1.49 7.12 0.38
N ARG A 34 -0.42 7.13 -0.43
CA ARG A 34 -0.47 6.93 -1.88
C ARG A 34 -1.10 5.60 -2.29
N LEU A 35 -0.78 4.53 -1.56
CA LEU A 35 -1.40 3.23 -1.77
C LEU A 35 -2.91 3.28 -1.48
N GLY A 36 -3.33 3.98 -0.43
CA GLY A 36 -4.74 4.21 -0.11
C GLY A 36 -5.52 5.01 -1.15
N GLU A 37 -4.84 5.86 -1.93
CA GLU A 37 -5.47 6.59 -3.03
C GLU A 37 -5.92 5.69 -4.19
N LEU A 38 -5.35 4.48 -4.32
CA LEU A 38 -5.75 3.54 -5.38
C LEU A 38 -7.25 3.25 -5.34
N ARG A 39 -7.84 3.14 -4.14
CA ARG A 39 -9.28 2.90 -3.95
C ARG A 39 -10.17 4.02 -4.51
N ARG A 40 -9.60 5.22 -4.70
CA ARG A 40 -10.32 6.39 -5.24
C ARG A 40 -10.22 6.51 -6.76
N MET A 41 -9.44 5.64 -7.42
CA MET A 41 -9.34 5.65 -8.88
C MET A 41 -10.61 5.08 -9.50
N ASP A 42 -11.13 5.73 -10.54
CA ASP A 42 -12.36 5.32 -11.24
C ASP A 42 -12.27 3.88 -11.80
N ASP A 43 -11.07 3.43 -12.15
CA ASP A 43 -10.83 2.09 -12.70
C ASP A 43 -10.31 1.07 -11.68
N PHE A 44 -10.38 1.38 -10.38
CA PHE A 44 -9.97 0.46 -9.33
C PHE A 44 -10.88 -0.76 -9.24
N PRO A 45 -10.36 -1.99 -9.35
CA PRO A 45 -11.17 -3.19 -9.38
C PRO A 45 -11.50 -3.69 -7.96
N LEU A 46 -12.77 -4.03 -7.72
CA LEU A 46 -13.22 -4.62 -6.44
C LEU A 46 -12.43 -5.88 -6.05
N ALA A 47 -11.94 -6.65 -7.03
CA ALA A 47 -11.12 -7.84 -6.78
C ALA A 47 -9.75 -7.54 -6.16
N ALA A 48 -9.24 -6.31 -6.26
CA ALA A 48 -7.98 -5.89 -5.66
C ALA A 48 -8.14 -5.27 -4.25
N GLU A 49 -9.38 -4.93 -3.84
CA GLU A 49 -9.66 -4.33 -2.52
C GLU A 49 -9.13 -5.18 -1.36
N PRO A 50 -9.30 -6.53 -1.31
CA PRO A 50 -8.79 -7.32 -0.19
C PRO A 50 -7.26 -7.27 -0.06
N ALA A 51 -6.55 -7.24 -1.19
CA ALA A 51 -5.09 -7.13 -1.20
C ALA A 51 -4.64 -5.74 -0.73
N LEU A 52 -5.30 -4.68 -1.22
CA LEU A 52 -5.04 -3.31 -0.80
C LEU A 52 -5.26 -3.13 0.71
N GLN A 53 -6.41 -3.58 1.22
CA GLN A 53 -6.77 -3.46 2.62
C GLN A 53 -5.76 -4.18 3.53
N LYS A 54 -5.37 -5.41 3.17
CA LYS A 54 -4.38 -6.18 3.92
C LYS A 54 -3.06 -5.42 4.09
N VAL A 55 -2.51 -4.87 3.01
CA VAL A 55 -1.25 -4.12 3.07
C VAL A 55 -1.40 -2.85 3.90
N LEU A 56 -2.48 -2.09 3.74
CA LEU A 56 -2.71 -0.88 4.52
C LEU A 56 -2.82 -1.16 6.02
N GLU A 57 -3.54 -2.21 6.42
CA GLU A 57 -3.70 -2.60 7.83
C GLU A 57 -2.37 -3.03 8.45
N GLU A 58 -1.62 -3.89 7.77
CA GLU A 58 -0.33 -4.40 8.24
C GLU A 58 0.67 -3.26 8.51
N TYR A 59 0.85 -2.36 7.54
CA TYR A 59 1.87 -1.32 7.66
C TYR A 59 1.45 -0.13 8.53
N ARG A 60 0.14 0.16 8.64
CA ARG A 60 -0.35 1.12 9.65
C ARG A 60 -0.11 0.61 11.05
N ALA A 61 -0.35 -0.67 11.32
CA ALA A 61 -0.06 -1.26 12.62
C ALA A 61 1.45 -1.21 12.92
N ARG A 62 2.30 -1.51 11.93
CA ARG A 62 3.76 -1.48 12.07
C ARG A 62 4.33 -0.08 12.34
N LEU A 63 3.69 0.98 11.85
CA LEU A 63 4.08 2.37 12.16
C LEU A 63 3.74 2.82 13.59
N LEU A 64 2.78 2.14 14.23
CA LEU A 64 2.35 2.44 15.61
C LEU A 64 3.14 1.67 16.66
N THR A 65 4.01 0.74 16.25
CA THR A 65 4.87 -0.08 17.13
C THR A 65 6.28 0.50 17.23
#